data_AF-A0A5S9Y2F7-F1
#
_entry.id   AF-A0A5S9Y2F7-F1
#
_cell.length_a   1.000
_cell.length_b   1.000
_cell.length_c   1.000
_cell.angle_alpha   90.00
_cell.angle_beta   90.00
_cell.angle_gamma   90.00
#
_symmetry.space_group_name_H-M   'P 1'
#
loop_
_entity.id
_entity.type
_entity.pdbx_description
1 polymer ?
#
loop_
_entity_poly.entity_id
_entity_poly.type
_entity_poly.pdbx_seq_one_letter_code
_entity_poly.pdbx_strand_id
1 'polypeptide(L)'
;MGNSNSSSVDHRFISASRAFTQKKLDDLKSLFVSLASNSQSNDQYVSYPVFQEYFGLSGSLGERMFDMVTQRRKDDKMTYEDLVIAKATYEKGTDDEIAEFIYQTLDVNGNGVLSRSDLESFLVVILKSVFSTESSDAESSDYKKMVDALLNAATFSKSDDGSEKGMSFEDFRSWCSLVPTIRKFLGSLLMPPSTVRPGYQVPHLLYEDSVSSDRLLLKKEYAWHIGGALPHHELVEWKLLYHSSVHGQSFNTFLGHTSNTGMSASVLIIKDTEGYVYGGYASQPWERYSDFYGDMKSFLFQLNPKAAIYRPTGANTNIQWCATNFTSENIPNGIGFGGKINHFGLFISASFDQGQTFECTTFGSPSLSKTSRIQPEVIECWGIVQASNEQDTKHNAMKGTVLERFKEDRNMLKLVGMAGNSND
;
A
#
# COMPACT_ATOMS: atom_id res chain seq x y z
N MET A 1 54.88 -3.30 29.19
CA MET A 1 54.19 -4.20 28.23
C MET A 1 52.88 -4.61 28.86
N GLY A 2 51.77 -4.30 28.20
CA GLY A 2 50.42 -4.56 28.68
C GLY A 2 49.42 -3.90 27.74
N ASN A 3 49.40 -4.36 26.49
CA ASN A 3 48.39 -3.99 25.50
C ASN A 3 47.09 -4.68 25.92
N SER A 4 46.16 -3.93 26.50
CA SER A 4 44.77 -4.35 26.70
C SER A 4 43.87 -3.51 25.80
N ASN A 5 43.98 -3.73 24.49
CA ASN A 5 42.91 -3.39 23.54
C ASN A 5 42.10 -4.67 23.30
N SER A 6 41.24 -5.02 24.26
CA SER A 6 40.11 -5.88 23.96
C SER A 6 39.05 -5.01 23.30
N SER A 7 39.03 -4.98 21.96
CA SER A 7 37.91 -4.42 21.21
C SER A 7 36.65 -5.18 21.63
N SER A 8 35.74 -4.54 22.36
CA SER A 8 34.45 -5.13 22.70
C SER A 8 33.72 -5.40 21.39
N VAL A 9 33.65 -6.67 21.00
CA VAL A 9 32.98 -7.06 19.77
C VAL A 9 31.48 -6.76 19.94
N ASP A 10 30.90 -5.89 19.10
CA ASP A 10 29.48 -5.60 19.18
C ASP A 10 28.68 -6.86 18.76
N HIS A 11 28.09 -7.52 19.75
CA HIS A 11 27.26 -8.72 19.56
C HIS A 11 26.12 -8.48 18.57
N ARG A 12 25.58 -7.26 18.49
CA ARG A 12 24.51 -6.91 17.55
C ARG A 12 25.01 -6.90 16.11
N PHE A 13 26.21 -6.37 15.87
CA PHE A 13 26.82 -6.39 14.55
C PHE A 13 27.10 -7.82 14.06
N ILE A 14 27.61 -8.69 14.93
CA ILE A 14 27.83 -10.12 14.58
C ILE A 14 26.51 -10.78 14.20
N SER A 15 25.46 -10.55 14.99
CA SER A 15 24.14 -11.13 14.72
C SER A 15 23.56 -10.60 13.40
N ALA A 16 23.58 -9.29 13.19
CA ALA A 16 23.10 -8.61 11.98
C ALA A 16 23.83 -9.10 10.72
N SER A 17 25.14 -9.27 10.79
CA SER A 17 25.96 -9.71 9.66
C SER A 17 25.55 -11.10 9.15
N ARG A 18 25.03 -11.98 10.03
CA ARG A 18 24.55 -13.32 9.65
C ARG A 18 23.30 -13.29 8.78
N ALA A 19 22.57 -12.18 8.73
CA ALA A 19 21.41 -12.00 7.86
C ALA A 19 21.79 -11.80 6.38
N PHE A 20 23.08 -11.62 6.08
CA PHE A 20 23.59 -11.29 4.75
C PHE A 20 24.58 -12.33 4.23
N THR A 21 24.64 -12.47 2.91
CA THR A 21 25.73 -13.19 2.25
C THR A 21 27.00 -12.35 2.27
N GLN A 22 28.17 -12.99 2.14
CA GLN A 22 29.45 -12.26 2.09
C GLN A 22 29.46 -11.20 0.99
N LYS A 23 28.99 -11.54 -0.22
CA LYS A 23 28.86 -10.59 -1.33
C LYS A 23 28.04 -9.36 -0.94
N LYS A 24 26.91 -9.55 -0.25
CA LYS A 24 26.06 -8.42 0.16
C LYS A 24 26.73 -7.56 1.23
N LEU A 25 27.53 -8.15 2.14
CA LEU A 25 28.35 -7.40 3.09
C LEU A 25 29.45 -6.60 2.36
N ASP A 26 30.09 -7.17 1.35
CA ASP A 26 31.10 -6.47 0.54
C ASP A 26 30.47 -5.30 -0.24
N ASP A 27 29.26 -5.49 -0.78
CA ASP A 27 28.48 -4.43 -1.44
C ASP A 27 28.12 -3.32 -0.44
N LEU A 28 27.67 -3.67 0.78
CA LEU A 28 27.36 -2.70 1.85
C LEU A 28 28.62 -1.95 2.30
N LYS A 29 29.77 -2.63 2.36
CA LYS A 29 31.03 -2.00 2.72
C LYS A 29 31.48 -1.01 1.65
N SER A 30 31.35 -1.37 0.38
CA SER A 30 31.65 -0.50 -0.75
C SER A 30 30.76 0.74 -0.75
N LEU A 31 29.46 0.55 -0.49
CA LEU A 31 28.51 1.65 -0.31
C LEU A 31 28.94 2.56 0.85
N PHE A 32 29.25 1.98 2.02
CA PHE A 32 29.67 2.75 3.19
C PHE A 32 30.90 3.62 2.90
N VAL A 33 31.94 3.04 2.28
CA VAL A 33 33.16 3.77 1.93
C VAL A 33 32.85 4.92 0.96
N SER A 34 32.03 4.67 -0.05
CA SER A 34 31.60 5.73 -0.98
C SER A 34 30.90 6.87 -0.26
N LEU A 35 29.97 6.60 0.66
CA LEU A 35 29.27 7.63 1.43
C LEU A 35 30.19 8.35 2.42
N ALA A 36 31.09 7.63 3.08
CA ALA A 36 32.01 8.21 4.05
C ALA A 36 33.03 9.14 3.36
N SER A 37 33.47 8.80 2.15
CA SER A 37 34.34 9.67 1.35
C SER A 37 33.69 11.02 1.02
N ASN A 38 32.37 11.01 0.73
CA ASN A 38 31.59 12.23 0.51
C ASN A 38 31.36 13.03 1.80
N SER A 39 31.53 12.41 2.97
CA SER A 39 31.34 13.04 4.29
C SER A 39 32.58 13.79 4.79
N GLN A 40 33.67 13.83 4.02
CA GLN A 40 34.96 14.41 4.43
C GLN A 40 35.49 13.83 5.75
N SER A 41 35.14 12.57 6.06
CA SER A 41 35.45 11.92 7.35
C SER A 41 36.71 11.04 7.30
N ASN A 42 37.50 11.12 6.22
CA ASN A 42 38.59 10.17 5.92
C ASN A 42 38.10 8.70 5.97
N ASP A 43 36.94 8.43 5.37
CA ASP A 43 36.30 7.11 5.29
C ASP A 43 35.92 6.47 6.65
N GLN A 44 35.85 7.26 7.72
CA GLN A 44 35.56 6.74 9.07
C GLN A 44 34.07 6.65 9.37
N TYR A 45 33.26 7.58 8.88
CA TYR A 45 31.81 7.64 9.15
C TYR A 45 31.05 8.37 8.04
N VAL A 46 29.75 8.12 7.96
CA VAL A 46 28.84 8.89 7.11
C VAL A 46 28.17 9.96 7.96
N SER A 47 28.19 11.21 7.49
CA SER A 47 27.52 12.34 8.14
C SER A 47 26.04 12.39 7.75
N TYR A 48 25.23 13.04 8.59
CA TYR A 48 23.80 13.21 8.32
C TYR A 48 23.50 13.84 6.94
N PRO A 49 24.16 14.94 6.50
CA PRO A 49 23.87 15.53 5.19
C PRO A 49 24.05 14.55 4.02
N VAL A 50 25.10 13.73 4.05
CA VAL A 50 25.35 12.74 3.00
C VAL A 50 24.34 11.59 3.06
N PHE A 51 23.98 11.14 4.27
CA PHE A 51 22.92 10.15 4.47
C PHE A 51 21.58 10.66 3.92
N GLN A 52 21.18 11.88 4.28
CA GLN A 52 19.96 12.53 3.82
C GLN A 52 19.93 12.63 2.30
N GLU A 53 21.01 13.10 1.67
CA GLU A 53 21.10 13.25 0.22
C GLU A 53 20.97 11.90 -0.49
N TYR A 54 21.70 10.88 -0.01
CA TYR A 54 21.68 9.56 -0.64
C TYR A 54 20.32 8.86 -0.56
N PHE A 55 19.65 8.92 0.59
CA PHE A 55 18.34 8.25 0.75
C PHE A 55 17.18 9.12 0.26
N GLY A 56 17.38 10.43 0.10
CA GLY A 56 16.32 11.39 -0.23
C GLY A 56 15.40 11.65 0.96
N LEU A 57 15.94 11.66 2.18
CA LEU A 57 15.18 11.82 3.42
C LEU A 57 15.48 13.19 4.03
N SER A 58 14.58 14.15 3.84
CA SER A 58 14.74 15.51 4.37
C SER A 58 13.86 15.78 5.60
N GLY A 59 14.24 16.79 6.39
CA GLY A 59 13.46 17.25 7.54
C GLY A 59 13.46 16.26 8.70
N SER A 60 12.42 16.34 9.54
CA SER A 60 12.32 15.54 10.78
C SER A 60 12.37 14.02 10.54
N LEU A 61 11.81 13.54 9.42
CA LEU A 61 11.90 12.11 9.05
C LEU A 61 13.33 11.67 8.80
N GLY A 62 14.13 12.48 8.10
CA GLY A 62 15.53 12.18 7.81
C GLY A 62 16.37 12.16 9.08
N GLU A 63 16.23 13.19 9.91
CA GLU A 63 16.93 13.31 11.20
C GLU A 63 16.61 12.11 12.10
N ARG A 64 15.32 11.75 12.19
CA ARG A 64 14.88 10.64 13.01
C ARG A 64 15.33 9.29 12.47
N MET A 65 15.30 9.10 11.15
CA MET A 65 15.88 7.91 10.53
C MET A 65 17.37 7.78 10.83
N PHE A 66 18.12 8.88 10.75
CA PHE A 66 19.55 8.88 11.02
C PHE A 66 19.84 8.57 12.50
N ASP A 67 19.08 9.13 13.43
CA ASP A 67 19.15 8.83 14.86
C ASP A 67 18.87 7.33 15.13
N MET A 68 17.86 6.76 14.45
CA MET A 68 17.55 5.33 14.55
C MET A 68 18.67 4.44 13.98
N VAL A 69 19.23 4.79 12.82
CA VAL A 69 20.34 4.06 12.20
C VAL A 69 21.60 4.11 13.06
N THR A 70 21.92 5.28 13.63
CA THR A 70 23.06 5.47 14.54
C THR A 70 22.80 4.98 15.96
N GLN A 71 21.71 4.23 16.17
CA GLN A 71 21.36 3.60 17.45
C GLN A 71 21.24 4.62 18.60
N ARG A 72 20.79 5.83 18.28
CA ARG A 72 20.56 6.94 19.21
C ARG A 72 21.79 7.40 19.98
N ARG A 73 22.99 7.21 19.41
CA ARG A 73 24.26 7.65 20.03
C ARG A 73 24.43 9.17 20.05
N LYS A 74 23.76 9.90 19.15
CA LYS A 74 23.82 11.38 19.04
C LYS A 74 25.25 11.92 18.86
N ASP A 75 26.10 11.15 18.18
CA ASP A 75 27.47 11.53 17.81
C ASP A 75 27.57 12.06 16.37
N ASP A 76 26.44 12.13 15.67
CA ASP A 76 26.26 12.46 14.25
C ASP A 76 27.10 11.62 13.28
N LYS A 77 27.43 10.39 13.69
CA LYS A 77 28.34 9.49 12.97
C LYS A 77 27.70 8.14 12.74
N MET A 78 27.32 7.87 11.50
CA MET A 78 26.96 6.53 11.08
C MET A 78 28.21 5.74 10.73
N THR A 79 28.47 4.66 11.45
CA THR A 79 29.56 3.72 11.18
C THR A 79 29.12 2.61 10.22
N TYR A 80 30.07 1.79 9.77
CA TYR A 80 29.74 0.62 8.96
C TYR A 80 28.90 -0.40 9.74
N GLU A 81 29.16 -0.54 11.04
CA GLU A 81 28.41 -1.46 11.90
C GLU A 81 26.95 -1.01 12.02
N ASP A 82 26.70 0.29 12.19
CA ASP A 82 25.35 0.87 12.21
C ASP A 82 24.59 0.60 10.92
N LEU A 83 25.24 0.81 9.78
CA LEU A 83 24.62 0.56 8.49
C LEU A 83 24.21 -0.91 8.37
N VAL A 84 25.08 -1.85 8.75
CA VAL A 84 24.76 -3.29 8.69
C VAL A 84 23.65 -3.66 9.67
N ILE A 85 23.68 -3.15 10.90
CA ILE A 85 22.65 -3.40 11.90
C ILE A 85 21.29 -2.88 11.42
N ALA A 86 21.23 -1.60 11.01
CA ALA A 86 19.99 -1.00 10.53
C ALA A 86 19.45 -1.70 9.29
N LYS A 87 20.31 -2.06 8.34
CA LYS A 87 19.92 -2.81 7.14
C LYS A 87 19.44 -4.22 7.48
N ALA A 88 20.05 -4.90 8.44
CA ALA A 88 19.61 -6.22 8.88
C ALA A 88 18.20 -6.14 9.48
N THR A 89 17.96 -5.21 10.40
CA THR A 89 16.63 -5.02 11.00
C THR A 89 15.60 -4.62 9.94
N TYR A 90 15.91 -3.61 9.13
CA TYR A 90 14.94 -2.97 8.25
C TYR A 90 14.67 -3.71 6.92
N GLU A 91 15.65 -4.45 6.39
CA GLU A 91 15.50 -5.19 5.12
C GLU A 91 15.40 -6.72 5.31
N LYS A 92 15.83 -7.26 6.46
CA LYS A 92 15.89 -8.71 6.73
C LYS A 92 15.18 -9.14 8.00
N GLY A 93 14.72 -8.19 8.82
CA GLY A 93 13.96 -8.47 10.02
C GLY A 93 12.62 -9.15 9.71
N THR A 94 12.02 -9.68 10.77
CA THR A 94 10.61 -10.05 10.79
C THR A 94 9.72 -8.83 10.53
N ASP A 95 8.46 -9.06 10.16
CA ASP A 95 7.54 -7.94 9.91
C ASP A 95 7.34 -7.09 11.16
N ASP A 96 7.32 -7.71 12.35
CA ASP A 96 7.25 -7.00 13.63
C ASP A 96 8.49 -6.15 13.91
N GLU A 97 9.70 -6.67 13.67
CA GLU A 97 10.93 -5.89 13.85
C GLU A 97 10.99 -4.68 12.90
N ILE A 98 10.56 -4.86 11.65
CA ILE A 98 10.50 -3.75 10.67
C ILE A 98 9.43 -2.75 11.07
N ALA A 99 8.24 -3.22 11.46
CA ALA A 99 7.14 -2.36 11.90
C ALA A 99 7.52 -1.56 13.14
N GLU A 100 8.19 -2.18 14.12
CA GLU A 100 8.63 -1.50 15.34
C GLU A 100 9.69 -0.44 15.03
N PHE A 101 10.64 -0.76 14.14
CA PHE A 101 11.62 0.22 13.68
C PHE A 101 10.94 1.43 13.01
N ILE A 102 9.95 1.20 12.15
CA ILE A 102 9.18 2.28 11.50
C ILE A 102 8.39 3.08 12.55
N TYR A 103 7.68 2.42 13.46
CA TYR A 103 6.91 3.06 14.51
C TYR A 103 7.78 4.02 15.35
N GLN A 104 8.95 3.55 15.79
CA GLN A 104 9.91 4.37 16.54
C GLN A 104 10.50 5.52 15.70
N THR A 105 10.60 5.33 14.38
CA THR A 105 11.03 6.38 13.45
C THR A 105 9.97 7.46 13.27
N LEU A 106 8.68 7.11 13.34
CA LEU A 106 7.59 8.09 13.26
C LEU A 106 7.36 8.83 14.59
N ASP A 107 7.73 8.25 15.72
CA ASP A 107 7.71 8.94 17.01
C ASP A 107 8.87 9.96 17.09
N VAL A 108 8.66 11.15 16.52
CA VAL A 108 9.64 12.26 16.46
C VAL A 108 10.06 12.71 17.86
N ASN A 109 9.10 12.76 18.79
CA ASN A 109 9.34 13.25 20.14
C ASN A 109 10.02 12.18 21.04
N GLY A 110 10.04 10.93 20.59
CA GLY A 110 10.67 9.81 21.30
C GLY A 110 9.99 9.48 22.63
N ASN A 111 8.72 9.84 22.78
CA ASN A 111 7.93 9.64 24.00
C ASN A 111 7.19 8.29 24.02
N GLY A 112 7.37 7.47 22.98
CA GLY A 112 6.73 6.16 22.81
C GLY A 112 5.30 6.24 22.27
N VAL A 113 4.82 7.44 21.91
CA VAL A 113 3.42 7.71 21.58
C VAL A 113 3.33 8.54 20.30
N LEU A 114 2.83 7.95 19.22
CA LEU A 114 2.68 8.64 17.94
C LEU A 114 1.41 9.49 17.94
N SER A 115 1.53 10.83 17.96
CA SER A 115 0.36 11.72 17.94
C SER A 115 -0.27 11.82 16.55
N ARG A 116 -1.50 12.34 16.49
CA ARG A 116 -2.17 12.62 15.21
C ARG A 116 -1.42 13.65 14.37
N SER A 117 -0.85 14.68 15.02
CA SER A 117 -0.08 15.74 14.35
C SER A 117 1.24 15.21 13.78
N ASP A 118 1.89 14.29 14.49
CA ASP A 118 3.10 13.62 13.99
C ASP A 118 2.75 12.87 12.71
N LEU A 119 1.73 12.00 12.76
CA LEU A 119 1.30 11.21 11.61
C LEU A 119 0.89 12.09 10.42
N GLU A 120 0.17 13.19 10.66
CA GLU A 120 -0.21 14.16 9.63
C GLU A 120 1.02 14.74 8.92
N SER A 121 2.01 15.18 9.69
CA SER A 121 3.25 15.75 9.17
C SER A 121 3.99 14.75 8.26
N PHE A 122 4.02 13.48 8.64
CA PHE A 122 4.62 12.43 7.82
C PHE A 122 3.83 12.15 6.55
N LEU A 123 2.50 12.05 6.63
CA LEU A 123 1.67 11.82 5.46
C LEU A 123 1.86 12.93 4.41
N VAL A 124 2.03 14.18 4.85
CA VAL A 124 2.36 15.30 3.98
C VAL A 124 3.74 15.11 3.31
N VAL A 125 4.76 14.64 4.04
CA VAL A 125 6.08 14.37 3.44
C VAL A 125 6.01 13.22 2.43
N ILE A 126 5.30 12.14 2.76
CA ILE A 126 5.13 10.96 1.89
C ILE A 126 4.49 11.38 0.57
N LEU A 127 3.33 12.04 0.62
CA LEU A 127 2.61 12.41 -0.58
C LEU A 127 3.40 13.42 -1.44
N LYS A 128 4.12 14.39 -0.84
CA LYS A 128 5.05 15.27 -1.58
C LYS A 128 6.14 14.49 -2.31
N SER A 129 6.71 13.48 -1.64
CA SER A 129 7.76 12.62 -2.19
C SER A 129 7.24 11.77 -3.37
N VAL A 130 6.03 11.22 -3.25
CA VAL A 130 5.42 10.38 -4.30
C VAL A 130 4.97 11.21 -5.50
N PHE A 131 4.31 12.35 -5.27
CA PHE A 131 3.67 13.11 -6.35
C PHE A 131 4.53 14.25 -6.90
N SER A 132 5.77 14.42 -6.42
CA SER A 132 6.74 15.44 -6.88
C SER A 132 6.07 16.80 -7.12
N THR A 133 5.34 17.30 -6.12
CA THR A 133 4.61 18.56 -6.28
C THR A 133 5.59 19.73 -6.36
N GLU A 134 5.90 20.16 -7.59
CA GLU A 134 6.48 21.48 -7.83
C GLU A 134 5.47 22.52 -7.32
N SER A 135 5.73 23.01 -6.11
CA SER A 135 5.24 24.25 -5.49
C SER A 135 4.05 24.97 -6.17
N SER A 136 2.85 24.40 -6.11
CA SER A 136 1.56 25.12 -6.05
C SER A 136 0.37 24.23 -5.65
N ASP A 137 0.42 22.92 -5.93
CA ASP A 137 -0.73 22.01 -5.77
C ASP A 137 -0.77 21.23 -4.44
N ALA A 138 0.26 21.36 -3.61
CA ALA A 138 0.32 20.72 -2.29
C ALA A 138 -0.75 21.22 -1.30
N GLU A 139 -1.44 22.32 -1.65
CA GLU A 139 -2.59 22.87 -0.91
C GLU A 139 -3.93 22.64 -1.64
N SER A 140 -3.95 21.84 -2.72
CA SER A 140 -5.21 21.49 -3.36
C SER A 140 -6.14 20.78 -2.37
N SER A 141 -7.44 21.05 -2.48
CA SER A 141 -8.43 20.48 -1.56
C SER A 141 -8.40 18.95 -1.53
N ASP A 142 -8.00 18.31 -2.63
CA ASP A 142 -8.00 16.86 -2.77
C ASP A 142 -6.81 16.21 -2.07
N TYR A 143 -5.65 16.87 -2.07
CA TYR A 143 -4.50 16.45 -1.27
C TYR A 143 -4.83 16.41 0.22
N LYS A 144 -5.46 17.49 0.72
CA LYS A 144 -5.89 17.56 2.13
C LYS A 144 -6.92 16.47 2.46
N LYS A 145 -7.91 16.24 1.59
CA LYS A 145 -8.88 15.15 1.76
C LYS A 145 -8.20 13.78 1.85
N MET A 146 -7.16 13.53 1.05
CA MET A 146 -6.43 12.27 1.09
C MET A 146 -5.68 12.09 2.42
N VAL A 147 -4.99 13.13 2.90
CA VAL A 147 -4.35 13.13 4.22
C VAL A 147 -5.38 12.86 5.32
N ASP A 148 -6.50 13.58 5.31
CA ASP A 148 -7.59 13.40 6.26
C ASP A 148 -8.15 11.97 6.21
N ALA A 149 -8.33 11.39 5.02
CA ALA A 149 -8.82 10.03 4.86
C ALA A 149 -7.86 8.97 5.42
N LEU A 150 -6.55 9.14 5.19
CA LEU A 150 -5.51 8.27 5.76
C LEU A 150 -5.44 8.41 7.29
N LEU A 151 -5.56 9.62 7.82
CA LEU A 151 -5.61 9.89 9.27
C LEU A 151 -6.88 9.37 9.93
N ASN A 152 -8.02 9.38 9.24
CA ASN A 152 -9.27 8.83 9.74
C ASN A 152 -9.26 7.29 9.76
N ALA A 153 -8.33 6.66 9.06
CA ALA A 153 -8.11 5.23 9.16
C ALA A 153 -7.36 4.83 10.43
N ALA A 154 -6.60 5.76 11.01
CA ALA A 154 -5.80 5.55 12.20
C ALA A 154 -6.64 5.59 13.49
N THR A 155 -6.31 4.70 14.42
CA THR A 155 -6.86 4.71 15.78
C THR A 155 -5.88 5.40 16.71
N PHE A 156 -6.37 6.40 17.44
CA PHE A 156 -5.63 7.07 18.51
C PHE A 156 -6.35 6.76 19.83
N SER A 157 -5.85 5.75 20.54
CA SER A 157 -6.44 5.28 21.80
C SER A 157 -6.14 6.29 22.93
N LYS A 158 -7.06 6.38 23.90
CA LYS A 158 -7.02 7.37 24.98
C LYS A 158 -5.94 7.02 26.00
N SER A 159 -5.22 8.02 26.46
CA SER A 159 -4.67 8.05 27.82
C SER A 159 -5.80 8.46 28.79
N ASP A 160 -5.90 7.76 29.91
CA ASP A 160 -6.92 8.03 30.95
C ASP A 160 -6.66 9.34 31.72
N ASP A 161 -5.53 10.01 31.47
CA ASP A 161 -5.02 11.14 32.24
C ASP A 161 -5.21 12.52 31.56
N GLY A 162 -5.88 12.58 30.41
CA GLY A 162 -6.12 13.83 29.69
C GLY A 162 -4.94 14.32 28.83
N SER A 163 -3.88 13.52 28.67
CA SER A 163 -2.85 13.78 27.65
C SER A 163 -3.38 13.57 26.22
N GLU A 164 -2.66 14.06 25.21
CA GLU A 164 -3.03 13.86 23.81
C GLU A 164 -3.14 12.37 23.49
N LYS A 165 -4.24 11.98 22.85
CA LYS A 165 -4.43 10.59 22.41
C LYS A 165 -3.36 10.23 21.40
N GLY A 166 -2.72 9.09 21.61
CA GLY A 166 -1.70 8.59 20.71
C GLY A 166 -2.06 7.26 20.08
N MET A 167 -1.37 6.96 19.00
CA MET A 167 -1.40 5.67 18.36
C MET A 167 -0.38 4.76 19.05
N SER A 168 -0.85 3.64 19.60
CA SER A 168 0.03 2.59 20.11
C SER A 168 0.69 1.81 18.97
N PHE A 169 1.69 0.99 19.27
CA PHE A 169 2.27 0.10 18.26
C PHE A 169 1.23 -0.85 17.63
N GLU A 170 0.26 -1.33 18.41
CA GLU A 170 -0.79 -2.21 17.89
C GLU A 170 -1.78 -1.49 16.97
N ASP A 171 -2.14 -0.25 17.35
CA ASP A 171 -2.94 0.62 16.51
C ASP A 171 -2.20 0.95 15.19
N PHE A 172 -0.88 1.13 15.25
CA PHE A 172 -0.03 1.34 14.08
C PHE A 172 0.00 0.13 13.15
N ARG A 173 0.14 -1.10 13.68
CA ARG A 173 0.06 -2.33 12.87
C ARG A 173 -1.30 -2.46 12.20
N SER A 174 -2.36 -2.23 12.97
CA SER A 174 -3.73 -2.23 12.47
C SER A 174 -3.92 -1.21 11.35
N TRP A 175 -3.41 0.01 11.53
CA TRP A 175 -3.45 1.05 10.51
C TRP A 175 -2.67 0.67 9.24
N CYS A 176 -1.44 0.16 9.37
CA CYS A 176 -0.62 -0.30 8.24
C CYS A 176 -1.32 -1.36 7.39
N SER A 177 -2.11 -2.24 8.01
CA SER A 177 -2.89 -3.26 7.28
C SER A 177 -3.98 -2.64 6.39
N LEU A 178 -4.57 -1.52 6.83
CA LEU A 178 -5.60 -0.77 6.10
C LEU A 178 -5.00 0.12 5.00
N VAL A 179 -3.77 0.64 5.22
CA VAL A 179 -3.08 1.53 4.29
C VAL A 179 -1.74 0.92 3.80
N PRO A 180 -1.77 -0.21 3.07
CA PRO A 180 -0.56 -0.94 2.69
C PRO A 180 0.41 -0.12 1.84
N THR A 181 -0.07 0.90 1.11
CA THR A 181 0.79 1.81 0.35
C THR A 181 1.74 2.58 1.27
N ILE A 182 1.25 3.03 2.43
CA ILE A 182 2.04 3.77 3.42
C ILE A 182 3.06 2.84 4.06
N ARG A 183 2.65 1.62 4.45
CA ARG A 183 3.57 0.61 4.99
C ARG A 183 4.69 0.26 4.00
N LYS A 184 4.38 0.12 2.71
CA LYS A 184 5.37 -0.13 1.64
C LYS A 184 6.33 1.04 1.48
N PHE A 185 5.82 2.27 1.42
CA PHE A 185 6.64 3.49 1.34
C PHE A 185 7.60 3.57 2.54
N LEU A 186 7.04 3.50 3.76
CA LEU A 186 7.80 3.59 5.01
C LEU A 186 8.73 2.42 5.26
N GLY A 187 8.55 1.28 4.58
CA GLY A 187 9.46 0.13 4.59
C GLY A 187 10.54 0.17 3.50
N SER A 188 10.53 1.19 2.65
CA SER A 188 11.48 1.34 1.53
C SER A 188 12.43 2.52 1.68
N LEU A 189 12.36 3.29 2.78
CA LEU A 189 13.11 4.54 2.96
C LEU A 189 14.63 4.34 2.92
N LEU A 190 15.11 3.21 3.44
CA LEU A 190 16.52 2.85 3.38
C LEU A 190 16.91 2.16 2.07
N MET A 191 16.05 2.00 1.07
CA MET A 191 16.44 1.39 -0.20
C MET A 191 17.27 2.36 -1.06
N PRO A 192 18.28 1.87 -1.80
CA PRO A 192 19.06 2.70 -2.73
C PRO A 192 18.19 3.40 -3.78
N PRO A 193 18.56 4.61 -4.25
CA PRO A 193 17.81 5.34 -5.28
C PRO A 193 17.64 4.59 -6.61
N SER A 194 18.62 3.76 -6.98
CA SER A 194 18.61 3.01 -8.25
C SER A 194 17.65 1.82 -8.27
N THR A 195 16.93 1.57 -7.18
CA THR A 195 15.97 0.48 -7.07
C THR A 195 14.56 1.02 -7.22
N VAL A 196 13.68 0.24 -7.86
CA VAL A 196 12.25 0.52 -7.90
C VAL A 196 11.71 0.46 -6.47
N ARG A 197 11.51 1.62 -5.84
CA ARG A 197 11.11 1.73 -4.43
C ARG A 197 9.62 1.38 -4.26
N PRO A 198 9.27 0.36 -3.46
CA PRO A 198 7.88 0.06 -3.14
C PRO A 198 7.17 1.26 -2.52
N GLY A 199 5.91 1.47 -2.86
CA GLY A 199 5.11 2.57 -2.31
C GLY A 199 5.32 3.92 -3.00
N TYR A 200 6.18 4.03 -4.02
CA TYR A 200 6.31 5.24 -4.85
C TYR A 200 5.55 5.17 -6.18
N GLN A 201 5.16 3.98 -6.60
CA GLN A 201 4.58 3.75 -7.92
C GLN A 201 3.14 4.23 -7.98
N VAL A 202 2.86 5.14 -8.90
CA VAL A 202 1.52 5.64 -9.19
C VAL A 202 1.12 5.12 -10.57
N PRO A 203 0.01 4.37 -10.69
CA PRO A 203 -0.47 3.90 -11.99
C PRO A 203 -0.74 5.07 -12.94
N HIS A 204 -0.36 4.90 -14.21
CA HIS A 204 -0.71 5.87 -15.24
C HIS A 204 -2.18 5.67 -15.64
N LEU A 205 -3.01 6.70 -15.43
CA LEU A 205 -4.44 6.65 -15.72
C LEU A 205 -4.70 7.05 -17.18
N LEU A 206 -5.19 6.10 -17.97
CA LEU A 206 -5.53 6.26 -19.39
C LEU A 206 -7.03 6.44 -19.56
N TYR A 207 -7.44 7.50 -20.24
CA TYR A 207 -8.84 7.79 -20.58
C TYR A 207 -8.90 8.55 -21.91
N GLU A 208 -10.06 8.58 -22.55
CA GLU A 208 -10.24 9.28 -23.83
C GLU A 208 -10.12 10.80 -23.65
N ASP A 209 -9.55 11.49 -24.64
CA ASP A 209 -9.37 12.96 -24.62
C ASP A 209 -10.67 13.75 -24.43
N SER A 210 -11.82 13.15 -24.75
CA SER A 210 -13.14 13.74 -24.52
C SER A 210 -13.56 13.77 -23.05
N VAL A 211 -12.91 13.00 -22.18
CA VAL A 211 -13.18 12.96 -20.74
C VAL A 211 -12.22 13.89 -20.03
N SER A 212 -12.75 14.98 -19.49
CA SER A 212 -11.93 15.91 -18.71
C SER A 212 -11.57 15.33 -17.34
N SER A 213 -10.32 15.53 -16.92
CA SER A 213 -9.74 14.97 -15.68
C SER A 213 -10.50 15.40 -14.42
N ASP A 214 -11.12 16.58 -14.41
CA ASP A 214 -11.94 17.08 -13.30
C ASP A 214 -13.17 16.20 -13.03
N ARG A 215 -13.73 15.57 -14.08
CA ARG A 215 -14.90 14.69 -13.98
C ARG A 215 -14.58 13.31 -13.41
N LEU A 216 -13.31 12.88 -13.47
CA LEU A 216 -12.90 11.57 -13.00
C LEU A 216 -13.03 11.46 -11.49
N LEU A 217 -13.64 10.38 -11.01
CA LEU A 217 -13.67 10.04 -9.60
C LEU A 217 -12.34 9.44 -9.15
N LEU A 218 -11.75 8.53 -9.94
CA LEU A 218 -10.44 7.97 -9.63
C LEU A 218 -9.34 9.00 -9.93
N LYS A 219 -8.81 9.64 -8.89
CA LYS A 219 -7.62 10.48 -8.95
C LYS A 219 -6.35 9.67 -8.71
N LYS A 220 -5.18 10.24 -9.05
CA LYS A 220 -3.86 9.60 -8.90
C LYS A 220 -3.57 9.16 -7.45
N GLU A 221 -4.05 9.91 -6.47
CA GLU A 221 -3.90 9.63 -5.04
C GLU A 221 -4.69 8.38 -4.62
N TYR A 222 -5.91 8.23 -5.14
CA TYR A 222 -6.73 7.05 -4.92
C TYR A 222 -6.15 5.83 -5.63
N ALA A 223 -5.69 5.99 -6.88
CA ALA A 223 -5.02 4.92 -7.61
C ALA A 223 -3.74 4.45 -6.90
N TRP A 224 -2.95 5.37 -6.35
CA TRP A 224 -1.76 5.04 -5.55
C TRP A 224 -2.09 4.27 -4.26
N HIS A 225 -3.16 4.65 -3.56
CA HIS A 225 -3.60 3.94 -2.36
C HIS A 225 -4.11 2.53 -2.66
N ILE A 226 -4.99 2.38 -3.66
CA ILE A 226 -5.46 1.07 -4.14
C ILE A 226 -4.27 0.23 -4.61
N GLY A 227 -3.36 0.84 -5.37
CA GLY A 227 -2.15 0.20 -5.89
C GLY A 227 -1.21 -0.32 -4.81
N GLY A 228 -1.25 0.26 -3.61
CA GLY A 228 -0.57 -0.28 -2.43
C GLY A 228 -0.92 -1.74 -2.13
N ALA A 229 -2.09 -2.22 -2.58
CA ALA A 229 -2.51 -3.59 -2.40
C ALA A 229 -2.11 -4.56 -3.53
N LEU A 230 -1.67 -4.03 -4.67
CA LEU A 230 -1.43 -4.77 -5.90
C LEU A 230 0.06 -5.14 -6.10
N PRO A 231 0.37 -6.14 -6.95
CA PRO A 231 1.72 -6.43 -7.40
C PRO A 231 2.22 -5.40 -8.40
N HIS A 232 3.56 -5.28 -8.55
CA HIS A 232 4.19 -4.24 -9.37
C HIS A 232 3.73 -4.21 -10.84
N HIS A 233 3.52 -5.38 -11.47
CA HIS A 233 3.11 -5.46 -12.87
C HIS A 233 1.67 -4.98 -13.12
N GLU A 234 0.87 -4.81 -12.07
CA GLU A 234 -0.49 -4.24 -12.13
C GLU A 234 -0.51 -2.74 -11.81
N LEU A 235 0.65 -2.12 -11.56
CA LEU A 235 0.80 -0.70 -11.24
C LEU A 235 1.29 0.14 -12.41
N VAL A 236 1.23 -0.40 -13.63
CA VAL A 236 1.76 0.26 -14.83
C VAL A 236 0.72 1.22 -15.39
N GLU A 237 -0.37 0.70 -15.97
CA GLU A 237 -1.38 1.48 -16.66
C GLU A 237 -2.78 1.01 -16.32
N TRP A 238 -3.67 1.94 -15.95
CA TRP A 238 -5.08 1.66 -15.70
C TRP A 238 -5.92 2.45 -16.70
N LYS A 239 -6.78 1.75 -17.43
CA LYS A 239 -7.60 2.34 -18.48
C LYS A 239 -9.04 2.49 -18.05
N LEU A 240 -9.62 3.68 -18.20
CA LEU A 240 -11.05 3.89 -18.00
C LEU A 240 -11.84 3.07 -19.03
N LEU A 241 -12.58 2.07 -18.57
CA LEU A 241 -13.44 1.23 -19.40
C LEU A 241 -14.86 1.77 -19.44
N TYR A 242 -15.35 2.26 -18.29
CA TYR A 242 -16.71 2.75 -18.14
C TYR A 242 -16.77 3.91 -17.16
N HIS A 243 -17.66 4.86 -17.44
CA HIS A 243 -18.03 5.96 -16.56
C HIS A 243 -19.53 6.27 -16.77
N SER A 244 -20.31 6.23 -15.69
CA SER A 244 -21.78 6.42 -15.71
C SER A 244 -22.26 7.73 -16.36
N SER A 245 -21.52 8.84 -16.22
CA SER A 245 -21.90 10.15 -16.78
C SER A 245 -21.57 10.31 -18.26
N VAL A 246 -20.72 9.42 -18.80
CA VAL A 246 -20.25 9.43 -20.19
C VAL A 246 -21.00 8.36 -21.00
N HIS A 247 -21.13 7.16 -20.44
CA HIS A 247 -21.67 6.00 -21.12
C HIS A 247 -23.15 5.71 -20.76
N GLY A 248 -23.72 6.49 -19.83
CA GLY A 248 -25.09 6.30 -19.34
C GLY A 248 -25.21 5.20 -18.30
N GLN A 249 -26.35 5.13 -17.61
CA GLN A 249 -26.62 4.19 -16.51
C GLN A 249 -27.26 2.89 -17.02
N SER A 250 -26.51 2.10 -17.79
CA SER A 250 -27.00 0.84 -18.35
C SER A 250 -26.03 -0.29 -18.04
N PHE A 251 -26.50 -1.31 -17.31
CA PHE A 251 -25.69 -2.48 -16.97
C PHE A 251 -25.20 -3.25 -18.19
N ASN A 252 -26.01 -3.33 -19.25
CA ASN A 252 -25.59 -3.92 -20.51
C ASN A 252 -24.47 -3.12 -21.18
N THR A 253 -24.51 -1.79 -21.05
CA THR A 253 -23.44 -0.92 -21.54
C THR A 253 -22.16 -1.15 -20.74
N PHE A 254 -22.26 -1.18 -19.40
CA PHE A 254 -21.13 -1.53 -18.53
C PHE A 254 -20.51 -2.88 -18.90
N LEU A 255 -21.32 -3.94 -19.06
CA LEU A 255 -20.81 -5.24 -19.45
C LEU A 255 -20.18 -5.21 -20.85
N GLY A 256 -20.75 -4.46 -21.79
CA GLY A 256 -20.18 -4.29 -23.13
C GLY A 256 -18.80 -3.63 -23.12
N HIS A 257 -18.57 -2.68 -22.21
CA HIS A 257 -17.30 -1.98 -22.04
C HIS A 257 -16.25 -2.74 -21.24
N THR A 258 -16.67 -3.68 -20.38
CA THR A 258 -15.78 -4.45 -19.50
C THR A 258 -15.49 -5.86 -20.00
N SER A 259 -16.32 -6.39 -20.89
CA SER A 259 -16.11 -7.69 -21.53
C SER A 259 -15.13 -7.59 -22.71
N ASN A 260 -14.34 -8.63 -22.95
CA ASN A 260 -13.46 -8.75 -24.13
C ASN A 260 -12.44 -7.61 -24.32
N THR A 261 -12.04 -6.95 -23.23
CA THR A 261 -11.06 -5.85 -23.25
C THR A 261 -9.61 -6.33 -23.35
N GLY A 262 -9.38 -7.65 -23.22
CA GLY A 262 -8.05 -8.24 -23.06
C GLY A 262 -7.46 -8.04 -21.66
N MET A 263 -8.18 -7.37 -20.76
CA MET A 263 -7.76 -7.14 -19.37
C MET A 263 -8.46 -8.15 -18.45
N SER A 264 -7.71 -8.77 -17.54
CA SER A 264 -8.26 -9.77 -16.61
C SER A 264 -8.73 -9.19 -15.29
N ALA A 265 -8.28 -7.98 -14.94
CA ALA A 265 -8.57 -7.35 -13.65
C ALA A 265 -9.10 -5.92 -13.84
N SER A 266 -9.91 -5.46 -12.88
CA SER A 266 -10.48 -4.13 -12.89
C SER A 266 -10.69 -3.54 -11.50
N VAL A 267 -10.71 -2.21 -11.42
CA VAL A 267 -11.08 -1.43 -10.24
C VAL A 267 -12.46 -0.83 -10.50
N LEU A 268 -13.45 -1.25 -9.72
CA LEU A 268 -14.76 -0.61 -9.66
C LEU A 268 -14.73 0.45 -8.55
N ILE A 269 -15.00 1.71 -8.88
CA ILE A 269 -15.06 2.82 -7.92
C ILE A 269 -16.41 3.53 -8.00
N ILE A 270 -16.98 3.83 -6.85
CA ILE A 270 -18.31 4.39 -6.69
C ILE A 270 -18.23 5.59 -5.76
N LYS A 271 -18.90 6.68 -6.14
CA LYS A 271 -19.29 7.76 -5.24
C LYS A 271 -20.79 7.70 -5.04
N ASP A 272 -21.23 7.69 -3.79
CA ASP A 272 -22.66 7.76 -3.49
C ASP A 272 -23.13 9.19 -3.17
N THR A 273 -24.44 9.36 -3.06
CA THR A 273 -25.09 10.64 -2.76
C THR A 273 -24.75 11.20 -1.36
N GLU A 274 -24.20 10.38 -0.46
CA GLU A 274 -23.70 10.83 0.85
C GLU A 274 -22.23 11.30 0.76
N GLY A 275 -21.62 11.25 -0.43
CA GLY A 275 -20.24 11.69 -0.69
C GLY A 275 -19.18 10.66 -0.32
N TYR A 276 -19.56 9.44 0.06
CA TYR A 276 -18.60 8.37 0.35
C TYR A 276 -18.03 7.85 -0.96
N VAL A 277 -16.74 7.51 -0.95
CA VAL A 277 -16.03 6.96 -2.11
C VAL A 277 -15.42 5.63 -1.71
N TYR A 278 -15.78 4.57 -2.41
CA TYR A 278 -15.38 3.19 -2.13
C TYR A 278 -15.52 2.33 -3.37
N GLY A 279 -15.15 1.06 -3.26
CA GLY A 279 -15.22 0.16 -4.38
C GLY A 279 -14.60 -1.20 -4.11
N GLY A 280 -14.33 -1.91 -5.19
CA GLY A 280 -13.66 -3.20 -5.14
C GLY A 280 -12.71 -3.38 -6.31
N TYR A 281 -11.59 -4.02 -6.03
CA TYR A 281 -10.71 -4.58 -7.04
C TYR A 281 -11.20 -6.00 -7.36
N ALA A 282 -11.52 -6.23 -8.63
CA ALA A 282 -11.88 -7.51 -9.20
C ALA A 282 -10.67 -8.09 -9.93
N SER A 283 -10.12 -9.19 -9.43
CA SER A 283 -8.99 -9.89 -10.04
C SER A 283 -9.36 -10.74 -11.26
N GLN A 284 -10.66 -10.96 -11.47
CA GLN A 284 -11.23 -11.75 -12.56
C GLN A 284 -12.22 -10.91 -13.37
N PRO A 285 -12.41 -11.21 -14.67
CA PRO A 285 -13.38 -10.52 -15.51
C PRO A 285 -14.81 -10.59 -14.96
N TRP A 286 -15.64 -9.62 -15.34
CA TRP A 286 -17.06 -9.59 -15.00
C TRP A 286 -17.87 -10.60 -15.83
N GLU A 287 -17.84 -11.85 -15.39
CA GLU A 287 -18.51 -12.97 -16.03
C GLU A 287 -19.88 -13.26 -15.42
N ARG A 288 -20.83 -13.67 -16.26
CA ARG A 288 -22.22 -13.90 -15.88
C ARG A 288 -22.36 -15.26 -15.18
N TYR A 289 -22.57 -15.23 -13.88
CA TYR A 289 -22.82 -16.42 -13.07
C TYR A 289 -24.13 -16.28 -12.28
N SER A 290 -24.70 -17.41 -11.88
CA SER A 290 -25.85 -17.47 -10.96
C SER A 290 -25.44 -17.55 -9.48
N ASP A 291 -24.13 -17.58 -9.21
CA ASP A 291 -23.54 -17.70 -7.88
C ASP A 291 -22.23 -16.89 -7.80
N PHE A 292 -21.65 -16.77 -6.61
CA PHE A 292 -20.36 -16.13 -6.41
C PHE A 292 -19.22 -16.89 -7.12
N TYR A 293 -18.22 -16.14 -7.57
CA TYR A 293 -17.00 -16.64 -8.20
C TYR A 293 -15.81 -15.75 -7.83
N GLY A 294 -14.64 -15.96 -8.44
CA GLY A 294 -13.44 -15.15 -8.24
C GLY A 294 -12.38 -15.84 -7.38
N ASP A 295 -11.34 -15.09 -7.02
CA ASP A 295 -10.21 -15.60 -6.24
C ASP A 295 -9.82 -14.66 -5.08
N MET A 296 -8.88 -15.12 -4.24
CA MET A 296 -8.47 -14.39 -3.03
C MET A 296 -7.62 -13.14 -3.29
N LYS A 297 -7.43 -12.72 -4.56
CA LYS A 297 -6.72 -11.49 -4.91
C LYS A 297 -7.65 -10.28 -4.96
N SER A 298 -8.95 -10.47 -5.17
CA SER A 298 -9.95 -9.39 -5.09
C SER A 298 -10.01 -8.79 -3.68
N PHE A 299 -10.36 -7.51 -3.55
CA PHE A 299 -10.52 -6.86 -2.25
C PHE A 299 -11.49 -5.70 -2.33
N LEU A 300 -12.05 -5.32 -1.18
CA LEU A 300 -12.83 -4.09 -1.04
C LEU A 300 -11.94 -2.94 -0.59
N PHE A 301 -12.32 -1.71 -0.91
CA PHE A 301 -11.63 -0.53 -0.42
C PHE A 301 -12.61 0.62 -0.11
N GLN A 302 -12.19 1.49 0.80
CA GLN A 302 -12.79 2.79 1.05
C GLN A 302 -11.72 3.87 0.83
N LEU A 303 -12.11 5.01 0.27
CA LEU A 303 -11.22 6.13 -0.07
C LEU A 303 -11.64 7.43 0.62
N ASN A 304 -12.94 7.64 0.84
CA ASN A 304 -13.49 8.79 1.54
C ASN A 304 -14.71 8.38 2.39
N PRO A 305 -14.84 8.85 3.65
CA PRO A 305 -13.94 9.76 4.40
C PRO A 305 -12.78 9.05 5.11
N LYS A 306 -12.64 7.73 4.93
CA LYS A 306 -11.58 6.90 5.50
C LYS A 306 -10.92 6.07 4.40
N ALA A 307 -9.60 6.09 4.34
CA ALA A 307 -8.82 5.30 3.38
C ALA A 307 -8.50 3.91 3.97
N ALA A 308 -9.01 2.84 3.37
CA ALA A 308 -8.82 1.48 3.87
C ALA A 308 -8.88 0.44 2.74
N ILE A 309 -8.08 -0.62 2.87
CA ILE A 309 -8.09 -1.82 2.03
C ILE A 309 -8.55 -3.01 2.89
N TYR A 310 -9.49 -3.80 2.38
CA TYR A 310 -10.08 -4.96 3.05
C TYR A 310 -9.90 -6.21 2.18
N ARG A 311 -8.88 -7.00 2.52
CA ARG A 311 -8.54 -8.25 1.81
C ARG A 311 -9.43 -9.41 2.26
N PRO A 312 -9.58 -10.46 1.44
CA PRO A 312 -10.32 -11.65 1.82
C PRO A 312 -9.77 -12.27 3.10
N THR A 313 -10.66 -12.64 4.01
CA THR A 313 -10.33 -13.29 5.29
C THR A 313 -10.06 -14.78 5.13
N GLY A 314 -10.47 -15.36 4.00
CA GLY A 314 -10.49 -16.81 3.78
C GLY A 314 -11.66 -17.54 4.47
N ALA A 315 -12.59 -16.81 5.11
CA ALA A 315 -13.72 -17.43 5.80
C ALA A 315 -14.75 -18.10 4.87
N ASN A 316 -14.79 -17.71 3.59
CA ASN A 316 -15.62 -18.29 2.54
C ASN A 316 -15.06 -17.91 1.16
N THR A 317 -15.67 -18.44 0.09
CA THR A 317 -15.27 -18.18 -1.31
C THR A 317 -16.24 -17.24 -2.05
N ASN A 318 -17.06 -16.47 -1.33
CA ASN A 318 -18.08 -15.60 -1.93
C ASN A 318 -17.48 -14.27 -2.41
N ILE A 319 -16.54 -14.30 -3.36
CA ILE A 319 -15.67 -13.17 -3.65
C ILE A 319 -16.33 -12.12 -4.55
N GLN A 320 -16.74 -12.50 -5.75
CA GLN A 320 -17.22 -11.63 -6.81
C GLN A 320 -18.60 -12.09 -7.28
N TRP A 321 -19.45 -11.14 -7.64
CA TRP A 321 -20.82 -11.37 -8.11
C TRP A 321 -21.07 -10.60 -9.40
N CYS A 322 -21.65 -11.26 -10.38
CA CYS A 322 -22.14 -10.61 -11.60
C CYS A 322 -23.26 -11.45 -12.20
N ALA A 323 -24.48 -10.93 -12.08
CA ALA A 323 -25.68 -11.61 -12.55
C ALA A 323 -26.50 -10.65 -13.42
N THR A 324 -27.07 -11.17 -14.51
CA THR A 324 -27.92 -10.40 -15.42
C THR A 324 -28.97 -11.28 -16.07
N ASN A 325 -30.13 -10.72 -16.36
CA ASN A 325 -31.27 -11.39 -16.99
C ASN A 325 -31.79 -12.62 -16.21
N PHE A 326 -31.54 -12.70 -14.91
CA PHE A 326 -32.21 -13.65 -14.04
C PHE A 326 -33.56 -13.10 -13.58
N THR A 327 -34.58 -13.95 -13.59
CA THR A 327 -35.94 -13.58 -13.15
C THR A 327 -36.21 -13.94 -11.68
N SER A 328 -35.35 -14.75 -11.08
CA SER A 328 -35.46 -15.14 -9.67
C SER A 328 -35.01 -14.00 -8.76
N GLU A 329 -35.82 -13.65 -7.75
CA GLU A 329 -35.44 -12.70 -6.70
C GLU A 329 -34.24 -13.18 -5.86
N ASN A 330 -33.95 -14.49 -5.88
CA ASN A 330 -32.79 -15.07 -5.20
C ASN A 330 -31.48 -14.86 -5.97
N ILE A 331 -31.52 -14.33 -7.20
CA ILE A 331 -30.33 -14.04 -7.99
C ILE A 331 -30.41 -12.56 -8.40
N PRO A 332 -30.01 -11.64 -7.50
CA PRO A 332 -30.12 -10.21 -7.75
C PRO A 332 -29.24 -9.82 -8.93
N ASN A 333 -29.85 -9.25 -9.97
CA ASN A 333 -29.13 -8.76 -11.15
C ASN A 333 -28.31 -7.51 -10.80
N GLY A 334 -27.02 -7.55 -11.09
CA GLY A 334 -26.07 -6.50 -10.74
C GLY A 334 -24.64 -7.04 -10.63
N ILE A 335 -23.76 -6.21 -10.07
CA ILE A 335 -22.37 -6.55 -9.74
C ILE A 335 -22.12 -6.36 -8.26
N GLY A 336 -21.23 -7.16 -7.68
CA GLY A 336 -20.91 -7.04 -6.27
C GLY A 336 -19.70 -7.86 -5.83
N PHE A 337 -19.44 -7.76 -4.54
CA PHE A 337 -18.33 -8.38 -3.86
C PHE A 337 -18.76 -8.84 -2.47
N GLY A 338 -18.38 -10.07 -2.10
CA GLY A 338 -18.37 -10.48 -0.70
C GLY A 338 -19.73 -10.74 -0.09
N GLY A 339 -19.74 -11.47 1.02
CA GLY A 339 -20.90 -11.62 1.88
C GLY A 339 -21.78 -12.77 1.42
N LYS A 340 -23.08 -12.50 1.31
CA LYS A 340 -24.11 -13.49 0.95
C LYS A 340 -25.15 -12.81 0.08
N ILE A 341 -25.91 -13.59 -0.66
CA ILE A 341 -27.01 -13.09 -1.49
C ILE A 341 -27.92 -12.18 -0.63
N ASN A 342 -28.22 -10.99 -1.14
CA ASN A 342 -28.99 -9.92 -0.48
C ASN A 342 -28.36 -9.31 0.79
N HIS A 343 -27.09 -9.63 1.08
CA HIS A 343 -26.30 -9.05 2.17
C HIS A 343 -24.82 -9.02 1.79
N PHE A 344 -24.53 -8.27 0.71
CA PHE A 344 -23.21 -8.18 0.12
C PHE A 344 -22.30 -7.20 0.87
N GLY A 345 -20.99 -7.41 0.81
CA GLY A 345 -20.05 -6.39 1.26
C GLY A 345 -20.15 -5.12 0.42
N LEU A 346 -20.35 -5.29 -0.90
CA LEU A 346 -20.72 -4.24 -1.84
C LEU A 346 -21.57 -4.85 -2.96
N PHE A 347 -22.68 -4.22 -3.31
CA PHE A 347 -23.49 -4.61 -4.47
C PHE A 347 -24.12 -3.39 -5.11
N ILE A 348 -24.19 -3.38 -6.44
CA ILE A 348 -24.89 -2.39 -7.24
C ILE A 348 -25.85 -3.14 -8.16
N SER A 349 -27.13 -2.76 -8.13
CA SER A 349 -28.16 -3.35 -8.98
C SER A 349 -27.89 -3.06 -10.46
N ALA A 350 -28.45 -3.88 -11.35
CA ALA A 350 -28.37 -3.66 -12.79
C ALA A 350 -29.06 -2.37 -13.29
N SER A 351 -29.80 -1.68 -12.43
CA SER A 351 -30.35 -0.34 -12.72
C SER A 351 -29.37 0.79 -12.42
N PHE A 352 -28.26 0.52 -11.70
CA PHE A 352 -27.23 1.51 -11.30
C PHE A 352 -27.73 2.69 -10.45
N ASP A 353 -28.97 2.64 -9.98
CA ASP A 353 -29.58 3.64 -9.09
C ASP A 353 -29.70 3.14 -7.63
N GLN A 354 -29.45 1.86 -7.39
CA GLN A 354 -29.55 1.24 -6.08
C GLN A 354 -28.37 0.30 -5.81
N GLY A 355 -27.98 0.22 -4.54
CA GLY A 355 -26.97 -0.71 -4.10
C GLY A 355 -27.05 -0.99 -2.62
N GLN A 356 -26.14 -1.86 -2.17
CA GLN A 356 -26.02 -2.24 -0.77
C GLN A 356 -24.55 -2.37 -0.36
N THR A 357 -24.27 -2.08 0.90
CA THR A 357 -22.99 -2.40 1.55
C THR A 357 -23.23 -2.77 3.00
N PHE A 358 -22.76 -3.94 3.41
CA PHE A 358 -22.91 -4.45 4.77
C PHE A 358 -21.55 -4.81 5.35
N GLU A 359 -21.53 -4.98 6.66
CA GLU A 359 -20.42 -5.69 7.29
C GLU A 359 -20.27 -7.07 6.66
N CYS A 360 -19.05 -7.38 6.24
CA CYS A 360 -18.78 -8.50 5.36
C CYS A 360 -17.71 -9.40 5.94
N THR A 361 -18.07 -10.64 6.28
CA THR A 361 -17.11 -11.64 6.77
C THR A 361 -16.11 -12.07 5.70
N THR A 362 -16.47 -12.02 4.41
CA THR A 362 -15.57 -12.39 3.30
C THR A 362 -14.33 -11.51 3.26
N PHE A 363 -14.46 -10.21 3.48
CA PHE A 363 -13.36 -9.24 3.43
C PHE A 363 -12.99 -8.65 4.81
N GLY A 364 -13.72 -8.99 5.86
CA GLY A 364 -13.58 -8.35 7.17
C GLY A 364 -13.86 -6.84 7.13
N SER A 365 -14.63 -6.38 6.13
CA SER A 365 -14.91 -4.97 5.93
C SER A 365 -16.14 -4.54 6.73
N PRO A 366 -16.18 -3.29 7.22
CA PRO A 366 -17.43 -2.68 7.67
C PRO A 366 -18.31 -2.33 6.46
N SER A 367 -19.49 -1.76 6.73
CA SER A 367 -20.23 -1.00 5.72
C SER A 367 -19.34 0.11 5.14
N LEU A 368 -19.24 0.19 3.83
CA LEU A 368 -18.35 1.14 3.13
C LEU A 368 -18.95 2.54 2.98
N SER A 369 -20.26 2.66 3.21
CA SER A 369 -21.01 3.93 3.22
C SER A 369 -21.58 4.21 4.61
N LYS A 370 -22.12 5.41 4.79
CA LYS A 370 -22.84 5.86 5.98
C LYS A 370 -24.04 4.98 6.32
N THR A 371 -24.73 4.44 5.30
CA THR A 371 -25.86 3.52 5.49
C THR A 371 -25.74 2.32 4.57
N SER A 372 -26.40 1.21 4.91
CA SER A 372 -26.28 -0.03 4.14
C SER A 372 -27.03 -0.05 2.81
N ARG A 373 -27.93 0.91 2.56
CA ARG A 373 -28.59 1.11 1.26
C ARG A 373 -27.97 2.33 0.63
N ILE A 374 -27.42 2.18 -0.57
CA ILE A 374 -26.66 3.24 -1.23
C ILE A 374 -27.36 3.63 -2.52
N GLN A 375 -27.26 4.91 -2.85
CA GLN A 375 -27.66 5.45 -4.15
C GLN A 375 -26.39 5.92 -4.86
N PRO A 376 -25.91 5.20 -5.88
CA PRO A 376 -24.71 5.59 -6.62
C PRO A 376 -24.95 6.91 -7.38
N GLU A 377 -24.01 7.85 -7.26
CA GLU A 377 -23.98 9.09 -8.03
C GLU A 377 -23.05 8.92 -9.24
N VAL A 378 -21.83 8.42 -8.98
CA VAL A 378 -20.81 8.16 -10.00
C VAL A 378 -20.35 6.72 -9.89
N ILE A 379 -20.25 6.05 -11.02
CA ILE A 379 -19.68 4.70 -11.14
C ILE A 379 -18.63 4.75 -12.24
N GLU A 380 -17.42 4.33 -11.91
CA GLU A 380 -16.36 4.10 -12.90
C GLU A 380 -15.81 2.68 -12.79
N CYS A 381 -15.35 2.16 -13.92
CA CYS A 381 -14.61 0.90 -13.98
C CYS A 381 -13.33 1.12 -14.76
N TRP A 382 -12.21 0.79 -14.11
CA TRP A 382 -10.87 0.95 -14.64
C TRP A 382 -10.25 -0.43 -14.85
N GLY A 383 -9.93 -0.79 -16.09
CA GLY A 383 -9.23 -2.03 -16.40
C GLY A 383 -7.74 -1.90 -16.15
N ILE A 384 -7.13 -2.94 -15.59
CA ILE A 384 -5.69 -2.98 -15.36
C ILE A 384 -5.00 -3.57 -16.58
N VAL A 385 -4.14 -2.76 -17.21
CA VAL A 385 -3.26 -3.21 -18.28
C VAL A 385 -2.10 -3.95 -17.63
N GLN A 386 -2.11 -5.28 -17.76
CA GLN A 386 -0.95 -6.07 -17.38
C GLN A 386 0.18 -5.76 -18.35
N ALA A 387 1.37 -5.45 -17.84
CA ALA A 387 2.54 -5.34 -18.69
C ALA A 387 2.73 -6.66 -19.46
N SER A 388 2.51 -6.63 -20.77
CA SER A 388 2.80 -7.76 -21.64
C SER A 388 4.32 -7.94 -21.67
N ASN A 389 4.83 -8.92 -20.92
CA ASN A 389 6.21 -9.36 -21.09
C ASN A 389 6.30 -10.05 -22.46
N GLU A 390 6.66 -9.31 -23.51
CA GLU A 390 7.08 -9.91 -24.80
C GLU A 390 8.33 -10.81 -24.63
N GLN A 391 8.97 -10.79 -23.46
CA GLN A 391 10.01 -11.73 -23.05
C GLN A 391 9.44 -13.03 -22.44
N ASP A 392 8.20 -13.07 -21.95
CA ASP A 392 7.63 -14.28 -21.31
C ASP A 392 7.28 -15.38 -22.31
N THR A 393 7.05 -15.08 -23.59
CA THR A 393 6.85 -16.12 -24.61
C THR A 393 8.14 -16.84 -25.02
N LYS A 394 9.31 -16.26 -24.77
CA LYS A 394 10.62 -16.92 -24.97
C LYS A 394 11.27 -17.39 -23.67
N HIS A 395 11.02 -16.74 -22.54
CA HIS A 395 11.54 -17.16 -21.22
C HIS A 395 10.69 -18.23 -20.52
N ASN A 396 9.40 -18.40 -20.83
CA ASN A 396 8.61 -19.52 -20.28
C ASN A 396 9.08 -20.90 -20.76
N ALA A 397 9.88 -20.98 -21.83
CA ALA A 397 10.54 -22.22 -22.23
C ALA A 397 11.83 -22.50 -21.42
N MET A 398 12.38 -21.50 -20.71
CA MET A 398 13.68 -21.55 -20.04
C MET A 398 13.71 -20.66 -18.77
N LYS A 399 12.98 -21.06 -17.71
CA LYS A 399 13.19 -20.82 -16.26
C LYS A 399 11.85 -21.02 -15.57
N GLY A 400 11.68 -22.09 -14.81
CA GLY A 400 12.11 -22.20 -13.42
C GLY A 400 10.90 -22.75 -12.68
N THR A 401 11.09 -23.71 -11.78
CA THR A 401 9.97 -24.51 -11.26
C THR A 401 8.95 -23.64 -10.54
N VAL A 402 7.71 -24.11 -10.47
CA VAL A 402 6.56 -23.52 -9.75
C VAL A 402 6.95 -22.88 -8.39
N LEU A 403 7.97 -23.42 -7.71
CA LEU A 403 8.58 -22.88 -6.50
C LEU A 403 9.07 -21.42 -6.57
N GLU A 404 9.59 -20.94 -7.71
CA GLU A 404 10.13 -19.59 -7.83
C GLU A 404 9.03 -18.53 -7.91
N ARG A 405 7.92 -18.84 -8.60
CA ARG A 405 6.72 -17.98 -8.64
C ARG A 405 6.09 -17.86 -7.25
N PHE A 406 6.04 -18.95 -6.50
CA PHE A 406 5.60 -18.94 -5.10
C PHE A 406 6.49 -18.11 -4.17
N LYS A 407 7.78 -17.93 -4.49
CA LYS A 407 8.68 -17.09 -3.66
C LYS A 407 8.37 -15.60 -3.80
N GLU A 408 8.05 -15.13 -5.00
CA GLU A 408 7.68 -13.72 -5.23
C GLU A 408 6.35 -13.38 -4.56
N ASP A 409 5.33 -14.22 -4.74
CA ASP A 409 4.03 -14.07 -4.09
C ASP A 409 4.14 -14.16 -2.57
N ARG A 410 4.95 -15.10 -2.05
CA ARG A 410 5.21 -15.21 -0.60
C ARG A 410 5.99 -14.02 -0.06
N ASN A 411 6.92 -13.46 -0.82
CA ASN A 411 7.65 -12.25 -0.40
C ASN A 411 6.73 -11.03 -0.39
N MET A 412 5.81 -10.92 -1.36
CA MET A 412 4.74 -9.92 -1.36
C MET A 412 3.80 -10.09 -0.16
N LEU A 413 3.34 -11.32 0.13
CA LEU A 413 2.50 -11.62 1.29
C LEU A 413 3.21 -11.38 2.63
N LYS A 414 4.53 -11.61 2.70
CA LYS A 414 5.36 -11.25 3.85
C LYS A 414 5.49 -9.73 4.02
N LEU A 415 5.67 -8.99 2.92
CA LEU A 415 5.72 -7.52 2.92
C LEU A 415 4.37 -6.87 3.28
N VAL A 416 3.28 -7.61 3.15
CA VAL A 416 1.90 -7.19 3.47
C VAL A 416 1.44 -7.74 4.84
N GLY A 417 2.32 -8.43 5.59
CA GLY A 417 2.05 -8.89 6.95
C GLY A 417 1.11 -10.11 7.06
N MET A 418 0.90 -10.86 5.97
CA MET A 418 -0.12 -11.93 5.91
C MET A 418 0.44 -13.36 5.94
N ALA A 419 1.76 -13.55 5.83
CA ALA A 419 2.35 -14.88 5.90
C ALA A 419 2.82 -15.20 7.33
N GLY A 420 1.90 -15.72 8.16
CA GLY A 420 2.27 -16.43 9.39
C GLY A 420 3.08 -17.68 9.06
N ASN A 421 4.18 -17.91 9.79
CA ASN A 421 4.93 -19.15 9.70
C ASN A 421 4.07 -20.29 10.26
N SER A 422 3.29 -20.96 9.41
CA SER A 422 2.75 -22.28 9.72
C SER A 422 3.80 -23.32 9.33
N ASN A 423 4.73 -23.56 10.25
CA ASN A 423 5.54 -24.77 10.31
C ASN A 423 5.57 -25.18 11.79
N ASP A 424 4.51 -25.85 12.21
CA ASP A 424 4.58 -26.93 13.20
C ASP A 424 4.17 -28.23 12.50
#